data_AF-A0A2D3W0J8-F1
#
_entry.id   AF-A0A2D3W0J8-F1
#
_cell.length_a   1.000
_cell.length_b   1.000
_cell.length_c   1.000
_cell.angle_alpha   90.00
_cell.angle_beta   90.00
_cell.angle_gamma   90.00
#
_symmetry.space_group_name_H-M   'P 1'
#
loop_
_entity.id
_entity.type
_entity.pdbx_description
1 polymer ?
#
loop_
_entity_poly.entity_id
_entity_poly.type
_entity_poly.pdbx_seq_one_letter_code
_entity_poly.pdbx_strand_id
1 'polypeptide(L)'
;SFKTYSFAKELKQTYELVSPPLYHNFLVNINLKKRGLCWHFAFDLLHFVKTQNYKSFDYYIVGANIDDYWQEHNALLITCQGCEAHKGVIIDLWRNSGEPFFVGFKEDSVYSWSVRGGKR
;
A
#
# COMPACT_ATOMS: atom_id res chain seq x y z
N SER A 1 8.55 -11.88 -2.98
CA SER A 1 7.25 -12.35 -2.44
C SER A 1 7.35 -12.76 -0.97
N PHE A 2 8.15 -13.77 -0.57
CA PHE A 2 8.18 -14.29 0.82
C PHE A 2 8.33 -13.22 1.92
N LYS A 3 9.30 -12.31 1.79
CA LYS A 3 9.52 -11.20 2.74
C LYS A 3 8.29 -10.28 2.89
N THR A 4 7.61 -9.98 1.79
CA THR A 4 6.39 -9.15 1.79
C THR A 4 5.25 -9.84 2.52
N TYR A 5 5.06 -11.15 2.34
CA TYR A 5 4.05 -11.91 3.07
C TYR A 5 4.33 -11.93 4.58
N SER A 6 5.58 -12.18 4.98
CA SER A 6 5.94 -12.14 6.40
C SER A 6 5.70 -10.76 7.03
N PHE A 7 6.07 -9.69 6.32
CA PHE A 7 5.84 -8.33 6.79
C PHE A 7 4.35 -7.97 6.83
N ALA A 8 3.55 -8.39 5.86
CA ALA A 8 2.12 -8.16 5.88
C ALA A 8 1.44 -8.89 7.06
N LYS A 9 1.90 -10.10 7.39
CA LYS A 9 1.46 -10.84 8.59
C LYS A 9 1.86 -10.12 9.88
N GLU A 10 3.05 -9.54 9.94
CA GLU A 10 3.50 -8.70 11.06
C GLU A 10 2.57 -7.49 11.22
N LEU A 11 2.32 -6.72 10.15
CA LEU A 11 1.40 -5.57 10.20
C LEU A 11 -0.02 -5.96 10.62
N LYS A 12 -0.52 -7.11 10.15
CA LYS A 12 -1.83 -7.65 10.55
C LYS A 12 -1.92 -7.86 12.07
N GLN A 13 -0.84 -8.34 12.69
CA GLN A 13 -0.74 -8.51 14.14
C GLN A 13 -0.58 -7.16 14.85
N THR A 14 0.36 -6.33 14.41
CA THR A 14 0.68 -5.02 15.02
C THR A 14 -0.50 -4.06 14.99
N TYR A 15 -1.31 -4.08 13.93
CA TYR A 15 -2.51 -3.24 13.82
C TYR A 15 -3.74 -3.87 14.45
N GLU A 16 -3.65 -5.12 14.94
CA GLU A 16 -4.78 -5.91 15.42
C GLU A 16 -5.94 -5.89 14.39
N LEU A 17 -5.57 -6.20 13.15
CA LEU A 17 -6.41 -5.92 12.00
C LEU A 17 -7.71 -6.73 12.03
N VAL A 18 -8.80 -6.09 11.62
CA VAL A 18 -10.11 -6.73 11.44
C VAL A 18 -10.54 -6.61 10.00
N SER A 19 -11.44 -7.50 9.58
CA SER A 19 -12.07 -7.44 8.26
C SER A 19 -13.54 -7.02 8.40
N PRO A 20 -14.12 -6.34 7.39
CA PRO A 20 -13.49 -5.83 6.17
C PRO A 20 -12.60 -4.60 6.43
N PRO A 21 -11.73 -4.20 5.47
CA PRO A 21 -10.78 -3.11 5.66
C PRO A 21 -11.46 -1.75 5.94
N LEU A 22 -12.63 -1.49 5.35
CA LEU A 22 -13.42 -0.29 5.64
C LEU A 22 -13.96 -0.28 7.09
N TYR A 23 -14.31 -1.44 7.64
CA TYR A 23 -14.70 -1.54 9.04
C TYR A 23 -13.50 -1.27 9.95
N HIS A 24 -12.32 -1.75 9.60
CA HIS A 24 -11.10 -1.40 10.32
C HIS A 24 -10.82 0.11 10.28
N ASN A 25 -10.98 0.77 9.12
CA ASN A 25 -10.85 2.22 9.01
C ASN A 25 -11.82 2.96 9.94
N PHE A 26 -13.08 2.52 10.02
CA PHE A 26 -14.05 3.07 10.96
C PHE A 26 -13.53 2.98 12.41
N LEU A 27 -13.03 1.82 12.84
CA LEU A 27 -12.48 1.64 14.18
C LEU A 27 -11.27 2.54 14.47
N VAL A 28 -10.43 2.83 13.47
CA VAL A 28 -9.33 3.79 13.61
C VAL A 28 -9.85 5.21 13.78
N ASN A 29 -10.83 5.62 12.97
CA ASN A 29 -11.39 6.98 13.01
C ASN A 29 -12.09 7.30 14.33
N ILE A 30 -12.68 6.31 15.01
CA ILE A 30 -13.26 6.47 16.35
C ILE A 30 -12.27 6.16 17.49
N ASN A 31 -10.98 6.03 17.19
CA ASN A 31 -9.88 5.77 18.13
C ASN A 31 -9.95 4.44 18.89
N LEU A 32 -10.69 3.44 18.40
CA LEU A 32 -10.67 2.07 18.95
C LEU A 32 -9.47 1.26 18.44
N LYS A 33 -8.92 1.62 17.27
CA LYS A 33 -7.65 1.10 16.75
C LYS A 33 -6.70 2.26 16.50
N LYS A 34 -5.40 2.03 16.64
CA LYS A 34 -4.39 3.11 16.54
C LYS A 34 -3.90 3.36 15.11
N ARG A 35 -3.83 2.30 14.29
CA ARG A 35 -3.25 2.28 12.94
C ARG A 35 -3.98 1.26 12.08
N GLY A 36 -3.68 1.21 10.79
CA GLY A 36 -4.25 0.24 9.83
C GLY A 36 -5.05 0.86 8.68
N LEU A 37 -5.06 2.19 8.57
CA LEU A 37 -5.50 2.89 7.36
C LEU A 37 -4.60 2.55 6.14
N CYS A 38 -5.13 2.70 4.93
CA CYS A 38 -4.41 2.40 3.68
C CYS A 38 -3.04 3.08 3.58
N TRP A 39 -2.95 4.35 3.95
CA TRP A 39 -1.68 5.09 3.95
C TRP A 39 -0.68 4.55 4.97
N HIS A 40 -1.12 4.06 6.14
CA HIS A 40 -0.21 3.42 7.10
C HIS A 40 0.47 2.20 6.47
N PHE A 41 -0.30 1.34 5.82
CA PHE A 41 0.25 0.18 5.10
C PHE A 41 1.22 0.60 3.99
N ALA A 42 0.86 1.60 3.18
CA ALA A 42 1.70 2.06 2.07
C ALA A 42 3.06 2.59 2.55
N PHE A 43 3.09 3.41 3.60
CA PHE A 43 4.32 3.98 4.15
C PHE A 43 5.15 2.97 4.95
N ASP A 44 4.52 2.09 5.73
CA ASP A 44 5.25 1.07 6.50
C ASP A 44 5.88 0.04 5.53
N LEU A 45 5.18 -0.33 4.45
CA LEU A 45 5.76 -1.15 3.38
C LEU A 45 6.88 -0.42 2.64
N LEU A 46 6.74 0.86 2.32
CA LEU A 46 7.82 1.66 1.73
C LEU A 46 9.08 1.65 2.61
N HIS A 47 8.91 1.85 3.92
CA HIS A 47 10.01 1.80 4.87
C HIS A 47 10.67 0.41 4.86
N PHE A 48 9.86 -0.65 4.94
CA PHE A 48 10.35 -2.03 4.90
C PHE A 48 11.13 -2.37 3.63
N VAL A 49 10.63 -2.03 2.43
CA VAL A 49 11.34 -2.37 1.19
C VAL A 49 12.65 -1.60 1.05
N LYS A 50 12.72 -0.38 1.58
CA LYS A 50 13.94 0.43 1.59
C LYS A 50 15.04 -0.16 2.48
N THR A 51 14.69 -0.78 3.61
CA THR A 51 15.69 -1.47 4.46
C THR A 51 16.29 -2.70 3.77
N GLN A 52 15.65 -3.23 2.72
CA GLN A 52 16.19 -4.36 1.96
C GLN A 52 17.32 -3.97 0.99
N ASN A 53 17.58 -2.68 0.78
CA ASN A 53 18.70 -2.16 -0.02
C ASN A 53 18.75 -2.66 -1.49
N TYR A 54 17.62 -3.00 -2.09
CA TYR A 54 17.57 -3.34 -3.52
C TYR A 54 17.93 -2.11 -4.38
N LYS A 55 18.97 -2.24 -5.22
CA LYS A 55 19.45 -1.14 -6.08
C LYS A 55 18.72 -1.04 -7.41
N SER A 56 18.01 -2.09 -7.79
CA SER A 56 17.36 -2.21 -9.11
C SER A 56 15.94 -1.69 -9.17
N PHE A 57 15.43 -1.06 -8.11
CA PHE A 57 14.04 -0.63 -8.00
C PHE A 57 13.91 0.84 -7.59
N ASP A 58 12.87 1.48 -8.14
CA ASP A 58 12.39 2.79 -7.71
C ASP A 58 11.03 2.64 -7.03
N TYR A 59 10.77 3.45 -6.01
CA TYR A 59 9.59 3.36 -5.16
C TYR A 59 8.77 4.64 -5.24
N TYR A 60 7.45 4.50 -5.29
CA TYR A 60 6.50 5.60 -5.35
C TYR A 60 5.29 5.30 -4.47
N ILE A 61 4.64 6.32 -3.93
CA ILE A 61 3.29 6.17 -3.39
C ILE A 61 2.31 6.46 -4.52
N VAL A 62 1.28 5.63 -4.64
CA VAL A 62 0.17 5.84 -5.58
C VAL A 62 -1.12 6.09 -4.83
N GLY A 63 -1.98 6.92 -5.43
CA GLY A 63 -3.30 7.26 -4.93
C GLY A 63 -4.38 6.97 -5.96
N ALA A 64 -5.50 6.43 -5.52
CA ALA A 64 -6.74 6.34 -6.29
C ALA A 64 -7.83 7.17 -5.60
N ASN A 65 -8.79 7.69 -6.38
CA ASN A 65 -9.84 8.60 -5.90
C ASN A 65 -9.27 9.77 -5.08
N ILE A 66 -8.16 10.35 -5.55
CA ILE A 66 -7.52 11.50 -4.89
C ILE A 66 -8.54 12.63 -4.80
N ASP A 67 -8.55 13.33 -3.66
CA ASP A 67 -9.48 14.39 -3.28
C ASP A 67 -10.89 13.93 -2.82
N ASP A 68 -11.18 12.62 -2.87
CA ASP A 68 -12.30 12.03 -2.13
C ASP A 68 -11.80 11.49 -0.79
N TYR A 69 -11.95 12.28 0.27
CA TYR A 69 -11.48 11.91 1.61
C TYR A 69 -11.97 10.53 2.09
N TRP A 70 -13.16 10.09 1.66
CA TRP A 70 -13.75 8.83 2.10
C TRP A 70 -13.34 7.64 1.24
N GLN A 71 -12.95 7.88 -0.01
CA GLN A 71 -12.61 6.85 -0.98
C GLN A 71 -11.13 6.85 -1.41
N GLU A 72 -10.34 7.81 -0.92
CA GLU A 72 -8.92 7.91 -1.23
C GLU A 72 -8.22 6.63 -0.75
N HIS A 73 -7.55 5.97 -1.69
CA HIS A 73 -6.81 4.76 -1.42
C HIS A 73 -5.34 4.94 -1.78
N ASN A 74 -4.46 4.49 -0.89
CA ASN A 74 -3.01 4.61 -1.05
C ASN A 74 -2.34 3.24 -1.06
N ALA A 75 -1.37 3.07 -1.95
CA ALA A 75 -0.57 1.86 -2.04
C ALA A 75 0.88 2.17 -2.44
N LEU A 76 1.75 1.16 -2.39
CA LEU A 76 3.14 1.26 -2.84
C LEU A 76 3.24 0.82 -4.31
N LEU A 77 3.86 1.64 -5.14
CA LEU A 77 4.27 1.27 -6.50
C LEU A 77 5.77 1.02 -6.53
N ILE A 78 6.16 -0.09 -7.14
CA ILE A 78 7.55 -0.46 -7.37
C ILE A 78 7.78 -0.58 -8.88
N THR A 79 8.81 0.08 -9.38
CA THR A 79 9.26 -0.02 -10.78
C THR A 79 10.70 -0.54 -10.83
N CYS A 80 11.16 -1.00 -11.99
CA CYS A 80 12.60 -1.06 -12.24
C CYS A 80 13.24 0.34 -12.16
N GLN A 81 14.53 0.40 -11.80
CA GLN A 81 15.27 1.65 -11.69
C GLN A 81 15.22 2.44 -12.99
N GLY A 82 14.78 3.71 -12.93
CA GLY A 82 14.67 4.58 -14.11
C GLY A 82 13.51 4.26 -15.05
N CYS A 83 12.71 3.22 -14.76
CA CYS A 83 11.54 2.89 -15.53
C CYS A 83 10.37 3.82 -15.23
N GLU A 84 9.52 4.04 -16.22
CA GLU A 84 8.30 4.81 -16.04
C GLU A 84 7.34 4.16 -15.03
N ALA A 85 6.67 4.98 -14.22
CA ALA A 85 5.72 4.55 -13.19
C ALA A 85 4.67 3.56 -13.72
N HIS A 86 4.18 3.79 -14.93
CA HIS A 86 3.11 3.00 -15.52
C HIS A 86 3.51 1.56 -15.88
N LYS A 87 4.82 1.24 -15.84
CA LYS A 87 5.38 -0.11 -16.03
C LYS A 87 5.63 -0.84 -14.70
N GLY A 88 5.28 -0.21 -13.58
CA GLY A 88 5.49 -0.78 -12.26
C GLY A 88 4.37 -1.70 -11.78
N VAL A 89 4.61 -2.33 -10.64
CA VAL A 89 3.67 -3.17 -9.91
C VAL A 89 3.27 -2.47 -8.62
N ILE A 90 1.97 -2.43 -8.37
CA ILE A 90 1.40 -1.95 -7.13
C ILE A 90 1.36 -3.11 -6.14
N ILE A 91 1.79 -2.84 -4.91
CA ILE A 91 1.64 -3.73 -3.75
C ILE A 91 0.68 -3.05 -2.76
N ASP A 92 -0.43 -3.72 -2.50
CA ASP A 92 -1.52 -3.23 -1.66
C ASP A 92 -1.78 -4.24 -0.55
N LEU A 93 -1.36 -3.90 0.67
CA LEU A 93 -1.55 -4.75 1.85
C LEU A 93 -2.86 -4.46 2.59
N TRP A 94 -3.56 -3.38 2.22
CA TRP A 94 -4.76 -2.94 2.92
C TRP A 94 -6.02 -3.57 2.32
N ARG A 95 -6.11 -3.64 0.99
CA ARG A 95 -7.32 -4.06 0.25
C ARG A 95 -7.89 -5.40 0.69
N ASN A 96 -7.03 -6.35 1.04
CA ASN A 96 -7.42 -7.69 1.48
C ASN A 96 -7.14 -7.92 2.97
N SER A 97 -7.25 -6.87 3.80
CA SER A 97 -7.05 -6.95 5.24
C SER A 97 -5.74 -7.66 5.64
N GLY A 98 -4.62 -7.14 5.15
CA GLY A 98 -3.28 -7.63 5.51
C GLY A 98 -2.79 -8.79 4.65
N GLU A 99 -3.57 -9.28 3.68
CA GLU A 99 -3.07 -10.20 2.67
C GLU A 99 -2.49 -9.41 1.48
N PRO A 100 -1.23 -9.66 1.06
CA PRO A 100 -0.63 -8.94 -0.06
C PRO A 100 -1.42 -9.10 -1.36
N PHE A 101 -1.76 -7.97 -1.97
CA PHE A 101 -2.30 -7.90 -3.33
C PHE A 101 -1.28 -7.25 -4.26
N PHE A 102 -1.16 -7.81 -5.48
CA PHE A 102 -0.23 -7.34 -6.51
C PHE A 102 -0.99 -7.12 -7.81
N VAL A 103 -0.74 -6.00 -8.47
CA VAL A 103 -1.33 -5.68 -9.78
C VAL A 103 -0.42 -4.75 -10.57
N GLY A 104 -0.37 -4.88 -11.89
CA GLY A 104 0.30 -3.89 -12.73
C GLY A 104 -0.39 -2.52 -12.62
N PHE A 105 0.38 -1.43 -12.69
CA PHE A 105 -0.17 -0.08 -12.51
C PHE A 105 -1.36 0.25 -13.42
N LYS A 106 -1.38 -0.28 -14.66
CA LYS A 106 -2.49 -0.12 -15.63
C LYS A 106 -3.48 -1.28 -15.67
N GLU A 107 -3.27 -2.31 -14.86
CA GLU A 107 -4.03 -3.57 -14.92
C GLU A 107 -5.11 -3.67 -13.84
N ASP A 108 -5.15 -2.72 -12.90
CA ASP A 108 -6.16 -2.69 -11.85
C ASP A 108 -7.50 -2.19 -12.42
N SER A 109 -8.50 -3.08 -12.47
CA SER A 109 -9.85 -2.74 -12.94
C SER A 109 -10.70 -2.05 -11.87
N VAL A 110 -10.27 -2.06 -10.61
CA VAL A 110 -11.03 -1.50 -9.48
C VAL A 110 -10.63 -0.05 -9.20
N TYR A 111 -9.34 0.26 -9.35
CA TYR A 111 -8.80 1.58 -9.00
C TYR A 111 -8.07 2.23 -10.19
N SER A 112 -8.38 3.50 -10.43
CA SER A 112 -7.61 4.35 -11.33
C SER A 112 -6.47 5.01 -10.56
N TRP A 113 -5.26 4.49 -10.74
CA TRP A 113 -4.08 4.90 -9.98
C TRP A 113 -3.37 6.11 -10.58
N SER A 114 -2.83 6.96 -9.71
CA SER A 114 -1.93 8.05 -10.06
C SER A 114 -0.78 8.16 -9.06
N VAL A 115 0.39 8.60 -9.52
CA VAL A 115 1.57 8.75 -8.65
C VAL A 115 1.39 9.98 -7.75
N ARG A 116 1.65 9.82 -6.45
CA ARG A 116 1.62 10.91 -5.46
C ARG A 116 3.01 11.47 -5.20
N GLY A 117 3.30 12.60 -5.82
CA GLY A 117 4.58 13.29 -5.71
C GLY A 117 5.69 12.59 -6.51
N GLY A 118 6.92 12.63 -6.01
CA GLY A 118 8.09 12.07 -6.68
C GLY A 118 8.48 10.67 -6.20
N LYS A 119 9.54 10.14 -6.84
CA LYS A 119 10.28 8.96 -6.39
C LYS A 119 10.68 9.13 -4.92
N ARG A 120 10.47 8.09 -4.11
CA ARG A 120 10.71 8.10 -2.67
C ARG A 120 12.01 7.44 -2.30
#